data_AF-A0A818CFC7-F1
#
_entry.id   AF-A0A818CFC7-F1
#
_cell.length_a   1.000
_cell.length_b   1.000
_cell.length_c   1.000
_cell.angle_alpha   90.00
_cell.angle_beta   90.00
_cell.angle_gamma   90.00
#
_symmetry.space_group_name_H-M   'P 1'
#
loop_
_entity.id
_entity.type
_entity.pdbx_description
1 polymer ?
#
loop_
_entity_poly.entity_id
_entity_poly.type
_entity_poly.pdbx_seq_one_letter_code
_entity_poly.pdbx_strand_id
1 'polypeptide(L)'
;MSLSTTDESGSLTLLNKKELRSLGHKNRVQYLINKQQSDGLWNFDANRKTINDLTGKPLAMFQSSEINGNTQILVTAIVIILFEVKFMEFRSLWEDAADKARQRLITLLNNDWKQLVTLFRHIRVTLDR
;
A
#
# COMPACT_ATOMS: atom_id res chain seq x y z
N MET A 1 30.18 -14.20 -28.39
CA MET A 1 30.16 -14.04 -26.92
C MET A 1 28.97 -13.18 -26.57
N SER A 2 27.97 -13.78 -25.92
CA SER A 2 26.72 -13.12 -25.57
C SER A 2 26.86 -12.45 -24.21
N LEU A 3 26.62 -11.14 -24.16
CA LEU A 3 26.35 -10.40 -22.93
C LEU A 3 25.12 -9.54 -23.22
N SER A 4 23.95 -10.13 -22.94
CA SER A 4 22.70 -9.40 -22.87
C SER A 4 22.54 -8.95 -21.42
N THR A 5 22.98 -7.72 -21.13
CA THR A 5 22.58 -7.01 -19.91
C THR A 5 21.12 -6.59 -20.10
N THR A 6 20.20 -7.42 -19.61
CA THR A 6 18.78 -7.09 -19.62
C THR A 6 18.56 -6.01 -18.57
N ASP A 7 18.29 -4.82 -19.07
CA ASP A 7 18.06 -3.59 -18.33
C ASP A 7 16.70 -3.68 -17.59
N GLU A 8 16.71 -4.09 -16.31
CA GLU A 8 15.53 -4.17 -15.45
C GLU A 8 14.84 -2.80 -15.25
N SER A 9 15.49 -1.71 -15.64
CA SER A 9 14.95 -0.35 -15.61
C SER A 9 13.81 -0.12 -16.62
N GLY A 10 13.69 -0.95 -17.66
CA GLY A 10 12.66 -0.79 -18.71
C GLY A 10 11.26 -1.25 -18.31
N SER A 11 11.13 -2.11 -17.30
CA SER A 11 9.83 -2.68 -16.93
C SER A 11 9.00 -1.78 -16.01
N LEU A 12 9.64 -0.87 -15.28
CA LEU A 12 8.97 0.08 -14.38
C LEU A 12 8.40 1.30 -15.10
N THR A 13 8.97 1.69 -16.24
CA THR A 13 8.50 2.84 -17.05
C THR A 13 7.26 2.50 -17.87
N LEU A 14 7.06 1.24 -18.27
CA LEU A 14 5.85 0.76 -18.96
C LEU A 14 4.62 0.65 -18.03
N LEU A 15 4.82 0.53 -16.72
CA LEU A 15 3.75 0.54 -15.71
C LEU A 15 3.07 1.91 -15.58
N ASN A 16 3.69 2.97 -16.11
CA ASN A 16 3.18 4.34 -15.99
C ASN A 16 2.03 4.65 -16.98
N LYS A 17 1.74 3.76 -17.95
CA LYS A 17 0.67 3.94 -18.96
C LYS A 17 -0.53 3.01 -18.80
N LYS A 18 -0.38 1.88 -18.09
CA LYS A 18 -1.50 0.98 -17.80
C LYS A 18 -2.12 1.36 -16.47
N GLU A 19 -3.43 1.52 -16.43
CA GLU A 19 -4.14 1.75 -15.18
C GLU A 19 -3.79 0.62 -14.20
N LEU A 20 -3.52 0.96 -12.94
CA LEU A 20 -3.15 -0.01 -11.90
C LEU A 20 -4.19 -1.15 -11.78
N ARG A 21 -5.47 -0.83 -12.05
CA ARG A 21 -6.60 -1.77 -12.17
C ARG A 21 -6.47 -2.82 -13.29
N SER A 22 -5.69 -2.54 -14.33
CA SER A 22 -5.48 -3.46 -15.45
C SER A 22 -4.33 -4.44 -15.21
N LEU A 23 -3.55 -4.24 -14.13
CA LEU A 23 -2.46 -5.15 -13.77
C LEU A 23 -3.01 -6.38 -13.05
N GLY A 24 -2.39 -7.53 -13.29
CA GLY A 24 -2.56 -8.72 -12.45
C GLY A 24 -2.04 -8.50 -11.03
N HIS A 25 -2.53 -9.28 -10.08
CA HIS A 25 -2.27 -9.10 -8.64
C HIS A 25 -0.77 -9.05 -8.31
N LYS A 26 0.04 -9.99 -8.83
CA LYS A 26 1.50 -10.01 -8.61
C LYS A 26 2.19 -8.69 -9.01
N ASN A 27 1.80 -8.12 -10.15
CA ASN A 27 2.37 -6.86 -10.62
C ASN A 27 1.92 -5.66 -9.76
N ARG A 28 0.71 -5.70 -9.20
CA ARG A 28 0.26 -4.70 -8.22
C ARG A 28 1.05 -4.80 -6.92
N VAL A 29 1.30 -6.03 -6.44
CA VAL A 29 2.13 -6.26 -5.24
C VAL A 29 3.53 -5.69 -5.45
N GLN A 30 4.18 -6.02 -6.57
CA GLN A 30 5.51 -5.50 -6.88
C GLN A 30 5.51 -3.97 -7.02
N TYR A 31 4.49 -3.40 -7.69
CA TYR A 31 4.32 -1.95 -7.78
C TYR A 31 4.23 -1.30 -6.39
N LEU A 32 3.44 -1.88 -5.47
CA LEU A 32 3.30 -1.40 -4.11
C LEU A 32 4.64 -1.46 -3.37
N ILE A 33 5.34 -2.60 -3.39
CA ILE A 33 6.66 -2.76 -2.76
C ILE A 33 7.64 -1.70 -3.27
N ASN A 34 7.72 -1.52 -4.60
CA ASN A 34 8.64 -0.56 -5.23
C ASN A 34 8.29 0.91 -4.94
N LYS A 35 7.09 1.19 -4.44
CA LYS A 35 6.64 2.53 -4.03
C LYS A 35 6.77 2.77 -2.52
N GLN A 36 7.24 1.78 -1.76
CA GLN A 36 7.52 2.00 -0.34
C GLN A 36 8.71 2.94 -0.20
N GLN A 37 8.56 3.95 0.65
CA GLN A 37 9.63 4.89 0.99
C GLN A 37 10.67 4.20 1.89
N SER A 38 11.86 4.79 2.01
CA SER A 38 12.95 4.23 2.81
C SER A 38 12.59 4.08 4.30
N ASP A 39 11.67 4.89 4.81
CA ASP A 39 11.15 4.84 6.18
C ASP A 39 10.05 3.76 6.39
N GLY A 40 9.68 3.04 5.33
CA GLY A 40 8.66 1.98 5.37
C GLY A 40 7.24 2.47 5.08
N LEU A 41 7.01 3.76 4.81
CA LEU A 41 5.68 4.30 4.56
C LEU A 41 5.35 4.34 3.07
N TRP A 42 4.05 4.42 2.76
CA TRP A 42 3.59 4.76 1.42
C TRP A 42 3.05 6.18 1.40
N ASN A 43 3.55 6.96 0.44
CA ASN A 43 2.99 8.25 0.11
C ASN A 43 2.63 8.26 -1.37
N PHE A 44 1.39 7.88 -1.67
CA PHE A 44 0.84 8.13 -3.00
C PHE A 44 0.35 9.57 -3.02
N ASP A 45 0.93 10.36 -3.93
CA ASP A 45 0.65 11.77 -4.10
C ASP A 45 -0.86 12.10 -4.05
N ALA A 46 -1.17 13.35 -3.69
CA ALA A 46 -2.50 13.87 -3.32
C ALA A 46 -3.67 13.56 -4.29
N ASN A 47 -3.40 12.99 -5.46
CA ASN A 47 -4.37 12.65 -6.48
C ASN A 47 -5.33 11.51 -6.12
N ARG A 48 -5.19 10.80 -4.98
CA ARG A 48 -6.13 9.76 -4.47
C ARG A 48 -6.47 8.61 -5.45
N LYS A 49 -5.97 8.68 -6.68
CA LYS A 49 -6.29 7.81 -7.81
C LYS A 49 -5.72 6.43 -7.59
N THR A 50 -4.50 6.32 -7.08
CA THR A 50 -3.89 5.03 -6.75
C THR A 50 -4.73 4.26 -5.72
N ILE A 51 -5.18 4.92 -4.66
CA ILE A 51 -6.05 4.29 -3.65
C ILE A 51 -7.38 3.90 -4.25
N ASN A 52 -7.99 4.77 -5.06
CA ASN A 52 -9.22 4.42 -5.77
C ASN A 52 -8.99 3.23 -6.71
N ASP A 53 -7.85 3.17 -7.40
CA ASP A 53 -7.52 2.09 -8.32
C ASP A 53 -7.26 0.75 -7.63
N LEU A 54 -6.75 0.78 -6.39
CA LEU A 54 -6.51 -0.44 -5.60
C LEU A 54 -7.75 -0.92 -4.85
N THR A 55 -8.52 0.01 -4.30
CA THR A 55 -9.62 -0.30 -3.39
C THR A 55 -10.98 -0.28 -4.09
N GLY A 56 -11.11 0.45 -5.20
CA GLY A 56 -12.39 0.79 -5.81
C GLY A 56 -13.11 1.94 -5.11
N LYS A 57 -12.50 2.53 -4.07
CA LYS A 57 -13.12 3.53 -3.19
C LYS A 57 -12.23 4.77 -3.06
N PRO A 58 -12.80 5.98 -2.98
CA PRO A 58 -12.01 7.18 -2.75
C PRO A 58 -11.39 7.16 -1.35
N LEU A 59 -10.18 7.70 -1.21
CA LEU A 59 -9.45 7.77 0.07
C LEU A 59 -10.28 8.39 1.21
N ALA A 60 -11.16 9.35 0.89
CA ALA A 60 -12.03 10.01 1.86
C ALA A 60 -12.96 9.03 2.62
N MET A 61 -13.34 7.90 2.01
CA MET A 61 -14.17 6.89 2.70
C MET A 61 -13.45 6.18 3.85
N PHE A 62 -12.11 6.24 3.88
CA PHE A 62 -11.30 5.63 4.92
C PHE A 62 -10.89 6.62 6.03
N GLN A 63 -11.25 7.90 5.88
CA GLN A 63 -10.99 8.89 6.92
C GLN A 63 -11.96 8.68 8.09
N SER A 64 -11.43 8.70 9.32
CA SER A 64 -12.23 8.68 10.53
C SER A 64 -11.79 9.81 11.47
N SER A 65 -12.67 10.21 12.39
CA SER A 65 -12.37 11.21 13.42
C SER A 65 -11.24 10.79 14.37
N GLU A 66 -10.95 9.48 14.44
CA GLU A 66 -9.89 8.91 15.27
C GLU A 66 -8.52 8.94 14.59
N ILE A 67 -8.48 9.01 13.25
CA ILE A 67 -7.26 9.02 12.45
C ILE A 67 -7.02 10.46 12.02
N ASN A 68 -6.37 11.22 12.89
CA ASN A 68 -6.19 12.65 12.79
C ASN A 68 -5.43 13.05 11.51
N GLY A 69 -6.15 13.30 10.39
CA GLY A 69 -5.71 14.00 9.17
C GLY A 69 -4.49 13.45 8.41
N ASN A 70 -3.75 12.48 8.95
CA ASN A 70 -2.47 12.06 8.42
C ASN A 70 -2.71 11.07 7.28
N THR A 71 -2.75 11.64 6.07
CA THR A 71 -2.94 10.90 4.82
C THR A 71 -1.91 9.79 4.64
N GLN A 72 -0.67 9.98 5.08
CA GLN A 72 0.39 8.98 4.93
C GLN A 72 0.15 7.76 5.85
N ILE A 73 -0.29 7.98 7.09
CA ILE A 73 -0.71 6.90 8.00
C ILE A 73 -1.83 6.10 7.37
N LEU A 74 -2.85 6.80 6.86
CA LEU A 74 -4.01 6.16 6.27
C LEU A 74 -3.66 5.34 5.02
N VAL A 75 -2.91 5.93 4.08
CA VAL A 75 -2.45 5.27 2.87
C VAL A 75 -1.62 4.04 3.19
N THR A 76 -0.67 4.16 4.12
CA THR A 76 0.18 3.04 4.56
C THR A 76 -0.66 1.91 5.14
N ALA A 77 -1.61 2.22 6.02
CA ALA A 77 -2.50 1.23 6.60
C ALA A 77 -3.39 0.55 5.54
N ILE A 78 -3.90 1.30 4.56
CA ILE A 78 -4.68 0.72 3.44
C ILE A 78 -3.84 -0.28 2.65
N VAL A 79 -2.57 0.04 2.36
CA VAL A 79 -1.68 -0.88 1.63
C VAL A 79 -1.45 -2.17 2.40
N ILE A 80 -1.18 -2.08 3.71
CA ILE A 80 -1.02 -3.27 4.58
C ILE A 80 -2.28 -4.13 4.54
N ILE A 81 -3.47 -3.53 4.69
CA ILE A 81 -4.71 -4.30 4.65
C ILE A 81 -4.95 -4.92 3.27
N LEU A 82 -4.65 -4.22 2.18
CA LEU A 82 -4.76 -4.78 0.83
C LEU A 82 -3.87 -6.00 0.64
N PHE A 83 -2.65 -5.97 1.18
CA PHE A 83 -1.77 -7.13 1.18
C PHE A 83 -2.42 -8.33 1.90
N GLU A 84 -2.97 -8.10 3.08
CA GLU A 84 -3.58 -9.14 3.90
C GLU A 84 -4.89 -9.71 3.32
N VAL A 85 -5.70 -8.89 2.66
CA VAL A 85 -7.06 -9.29 2.24
C VAL A 85 -7.20 -9.58 0.75
N LYS A 86 -6.40 -8.92 -0.12
CA LYS A 86 -6.50 -9.08 -1.58
C LYS A 86 -5.29 -9.76 -2.21
N PHE A 87 -4.14 -9.78 -1.55
CA PHE A 87 -2.88 -10.27 -2.11
C PHE A 87 -2.21 -11.33 -1.23
N MET A 88 -2.99 -12.03 -0.41
CA MET A 88 -2.50 -13.02 0.55
C MET A 88 -1.72 -14.15 -0.13
N GLU A 89 -2.08 -14.50 -1.37
CA GLU A 89 -1.39 -15.49 -2.19
C GLU A 89 0.07 -15.13 -2.51
N PHE A 90 0.46 -13.86 -2.33
CA PHE A 90 1.82 -13.34 -2.56
C PHE A 90 2.53 -12.93 -1.26
N ARG A 91 2.12 -13.47 -0.10
CA ARG A 91 2.66 -13.09 1.22
C ARG A 91 4.19 -13.01 1.27
N SER A 92 4.88 -14.01 0.73
CA SER A 92 6.35 -14.05 0.71
C SER A 92 7.01 -12.88 -0.03
N LEU A 93 6.28 -12.14 -0.86
CA LEU A 93 6.79 -10.96 -1.55
C LEU A 93 6.66 -9.69 -0.71
N TRP A 94 5.60 -9.56 0.10
CA TRP A 94 5.25 -8.30 0.75
C TRP A 94 5.38 -8.29 2.27
N GLU A 95 5.55 -9.44 2.91
CA GLU A 95 5.53 -9.58 4.37
C GLU A 95 6.53 -8.65 5.06
N ASP A 96 7.79 -8.64 4.62
CA ASP A 96 8.83 -7.76 5.17
C ASP A 96 8.49 -6.28 5.00
N ALA A 97 7.94 -5.90 3.84
CA ALA A 97 7.52 -4.53 3.58
C ALA A 97 6.36 -4.13 4.51
N ALA A 98 5.39 -5.02 4.72
CA ALA A 98 4.28 -4.81 5.61
C ALA A 98 4.72 -4.72 7.08
N ASP A 99 5.64 -5.57 7.54
CA ASP A 99 6.16 -5.55 8.90
C ASP A 99 6.93 -4.27 9.21
N LYS A 100 7.80 -3.84 8.30
CA LYS A 100 8.48 -2.55 8.39
C LYS A 100 7.49 -1.39 8.51
N ALA A 101 6.43 -1.43 7.71
CA ALA A 101 5.38 -0.41 7.75
C ALA A 101 4.56 -0.44 9.05
N ARG A 102 4.22 -1.63 9.57
CA ARG A 102 3.53 -1.79 10.87
C ARG A 102 4.37 -1.20 12.00
N GLN A 103 5.67 -1.49 12.03
CA GLN A 103 6.60 -0.92 13.01
C GLN A 103 6.67 0.60 12.91
N ARG A 104 6.66 1.16 11.70
CA ARG A 104 6.67 2.61 11.53
C ARG A 104 5.35 3.25 11.96
N LEU A 105 4.21 2.64 11.61
CA LEU A 105 2.89 3.12 12.00
C LEU A 105 2.71 3.14 13.52
N ILE A 106 3.14 2.09 14.23
CA ILE A 106 3.00 2.06 15.69
C ILE A 106 3.80 3.19 16.35
N THR A 107 5.00 3.51 15.85
CA THR A 107 5.78 4.65 16.33
C THR A 107 5.06 5.99 16.06
N LEU A 108 4.48 6.17 14.87
CA LEU A 108 3.74 7.39 14.52
C LEU A 108 2.44 7.55 15.31
N LEU A 109 1.86 6.45 15.77
CA LEU A 109 0.70 6.42 16.65
C LEU A 109 1.10 6.45 18.14
N ASN A 110 2.26 7.03 18.47
CA ASN A 110 2.76 7.17 19.84
C ASN A 110 2.86 5.83 20.61
N ASN A 111 3.19 4.75 19.90
CA ASN A 111 3.22 3.38 20.41
C ASN A 111 1.86 2.85 20.92
N ASP A 112 0.75 3.43 20.47
CA ASP A 112 -0.60 2.97 20.79
C ASP A 112 -1.08 1.86 19.85
N TRP A 113 -0.91 0.62 20.30
CA TRP A 113 -1.35 -0.56 19.57
C TRP A 113 -2.88 -0.63 19.39
N LYS A 114 -3.65 -0.07 20.33
CA LYS A 114 -5.12 -0.08 20.23
C LYS A 114 -5.57 0.82 19.09
N GLN A 115 -4.93 1.98 18.92
CA GLN A 115 -5.18 2.86 17.78
C GLN A 115 -4.86 2.17 16.45
N LEU A 116 -3.72 1.48 16.36
CA LEU A 116 -3.35 0.75 15.13
C LEU A 116 -4.38 -0.33 14.78
N VAL A 117 -4.79 -1.14 15.76
CA VAL A 117 -5.80 -2.20 15.56
C VAL A 117 -7.15 -1.60 15.14
N THR A 118 -7.56 -0.49 15.75
CA THR A 118 -8.82 0.19 15.41
C THR A 118 -8.76 0.78 14.00
N LEU A 119 -7.65 1.39 13.60
CA LEU A 119 -7.39 1.85 12.22
C LEU A 119 -7.52 0.70 11.22
N PHE A 120 -6.86 -0.43 11.48
CA PHE A 120 -6.93 -1.61 10.61
C PHE A 120 -8.34 -2.18 10.50
N ARG A 121 -9.06 -2.26 11.62
CA ARG A 121 -10.46 -2.69 11.65
C ARG A 121 -11.34 -1.77 10.81
N HIS A 122 -11.19 -0.46 10.98
CA HIS A 122 -11.95 0.53 10.21
C HIS A 122 -11.73 0.35 8.71
N ILE A 123 -10.46 0.22 8.27
CA ILE A 123 -10.13 0.05 6.85
C ILE A 123 -10.73 -1.25 6.29
N ARG A 124 -10.61 -2.38 7.02
CA ARG A 124 -11.19 -3.66 6.59
C ARG A 124 -12.70 -3.54 6.36
N VAL A 125 -13.43 -3.01 7.34
CA VAL A 125 -14.88 -2.80 7.23
C VAL A 125 -15.22 -1.90 6.03
N THR A 126 -14.44 -0.86 5.78
CA THR A 126 -14.66 0.03 4.64
C THR A 126 -14.37 -0.64 3.30
N LEU A 127 -13.43 -1.60 3.22
CA LEU A 127 -13.16 -2.38 2.02
C LEU A 127 -14.27 -3.38 1.68
N ASP A 128 -14.91 -3.95 2.70
CA ASP A 128 -15.95 -4.99 2.56
C ASP A 128 -17.35 -4.41 2.21
N ARG A 129 -17.58 -3.13 2.49
CA ARG A 129 -18.79 -2.39 2.08
C ARG A 129 -18.82 -2.12 0.59
#